data_AF-A0ABD3V0N7-F1
#
_entry.id   AF-A0ABD3V0N7-F1
#
_cell.length_a   1.000
_cell.length_b   1.000
_cell.length_c   1.000
_cell.angle_alpha   90.00
_cell.angle_beta   90.00
_cell.angle_gamma   90.00
#
_symmetry.space_group_name_H-M   'P 1'
#
loop_
_entity.id
_entity.type
_entity.pdbx_description
1 polymer ?
#
loop_
_entity_poly.entity_id
_entity_poly.type
_entity_poly.pdbx_seq_one_letter_code
_entity_poly.pdbx_strand_id
1 'polypeptide(L)'
;MVFLQSEGEQRFPKFIPSDLNQHISHFILSVRNKGGDEFKPSTLRDMISSIDRYLRTKSYSVSIINDIKFHKSRSVLKMKLKNLKKLGKGNKLRASSPVSDQDLQKMYEAQTLGDENPTDLIHSMWLIFTMHFELWTGKKTHNL
;
A
#
# COMPACT_ATOMS: atom_id res chain seq x y z
N MET A 1 7.74 18.85 2.46
CA MET A 1 6.88 19.75 1.63
C MET A 1 7.70 20.40 0.49
N VAL A 2 8.74 19.72 -0.03
CA VAL A 2 9.78 20.32 -0.91
C VAL A 2 9.37 20.40 -2.38
N PHE A 3 8.61 19.41 -2.87
CA PHE A 3 8.23 19.33 -4.28
C PHE A 3 7.29 20.46 -4.75
N LEU A 4 6.25 20.78 -3.97
CA LEU A 4 5.32 21.86 -4.36
C LEU A 4 5.99 23.24 -4.32
N GLN A 5 6.97 23.42 -3.43
CA GLN A 5 7.76 24.65 -3.35
C GLN A 5 8.73 24.75 -4.53
N SER A 6 9.34 23.65 -4.99
CA SER A 6 10.22 23.65 -6.16
C SER A 6 9.48 23.93 -7.47
N GLU A 7 8.21 23.52 -7.56
CA GLU A 7 7.35 23.79 -8.73
C GLU A 7 6.67 25.18 -8.68
N GLY A 8 6.98 26.01 -7.68
CA GLY A 8 6.39 27.35 -7.56
C GLY A 8 4.88 27.35 -7.28
N GLU A 9 4.33 26.25 -6.75
CA GLU A 9 2.90 26.09 -6.56
C GLU A 9 2.43 26.81 -5.28
N GLN A 10 1.91 28.04 -5.47
CA GLN A 10 1.47 28.93 -4.40
C GLN A 10 -0.04 28.92 -4.15
N ARG A 11 -0.83 28.13 -4.92
CA ARG A 11 -2.29 28.17 -4.79
C ARG A 11 -2.75 27.55 -3.48
N PHE A 12 -3.57 28.28 -2.72
CA PHE A 12 -4.23 27.74 -1.55
C PHE A 12 -5.25 26.66 -1.94
N PRO A 13 -5.27 25.50 -1.26
CA PRO A 13 -6.19 24.41 -1.61
C PRO A 13 -7.68 24.78 -1.57
N LYS A 14 -8.07 25.84 -0.86
CA LYS A 14 -9.43 26.38 -0.90
C LYS A 14 -9.87 26.84 -2.31
N PHE A 15 -8.92 27.18 -3.19
CA PHE A 15 -9.16 27.58 -4.59
C PHE A 15 -8.93 26.46 -5.59
N ILE A 16 -8.98 25.20 -5.14
CA ILE A 16 -8.80 24.06 -6.02
C ILE A 16 -9.82 24.12 -7.17
N PRO A 17 -9.37 23.97 -8.43
CA PRO A 17 -10.21 24.12 -9.61
C PRO A 17 -11.41 23.16 -9.61
N SER A 18 -12.52 23.59 -10.23
CA SER A 18 -13.65 22.71 -10.58
C SER A 18 -13.20 21.44 -11.30
N ASP A 19 -12.12 21.55 -12.04
CA ASP A 19 -11.61 20.50 -12.92
C ASP A 19 -10.70 19.51 -12.19
N LEU A 20 -10.51 19.63 -10.88
CA LEU A 20 -9.68 18.68 -10.13
C LEU A 20 -10.16 17.23 -10.33
N ASN A 21 -11.47 17.02 -10.40
CA ASN A 21 -12.04 15.70 -10.70
C ASN A 21 -11.60 15.17 -12.09
N GLN A 22 -11.40 16.04 -13.08
CA GLN A 22 -10.85 15.66 -14.38
C GLN A 22 -9.37 15.32 -14.28
N HIS A 23 -8.59 16.14 -13.57
CA HIS A 23 -7.15 15.93 -13.39
C HIS A 23 -6.85 14.62 -12.65
N ILE A 24 -7.58 14.32 -11.57
CA ILE A 24 -7.44 13.06 -10.84
C ILE A 24 -7.84 11.87 -11.73
N SER A 25 -8.90 11.99 -12.53
CA SER A 25 -9.27 10.96 -13.50
C SER A 25 -8.14 10.67 -14.49
N HIS A 26 -7.52 11.72 -15.04
CA HIS A 26 -6.38 11.58 -15.95
C HIS A 26 -5.16 10.96 -15.25
N PHE A 27 -4.85 11.41 -14.04
CA PHE A 27 -3.78 10.85 -13.22
C PHE A 27 -3.97 9.35 -13.00
N ILE A 28 -5.17 8.90 -12.61
CA ILE A 28 -5.47 7.47 -12.39
C ILE A 28 -5.19 6.62 -13.64
N LEU A 29 -5.46 7.16 -14.83
CA LEU A 29 -5.28 6.45 -16.09
C LEU A 29 -3.81 6.43 -16.55
N SER A 30 -3.09 7.53 -16.32
CA SER A 30 -1.75 7.78 -16.85
C SER A 30 -0.62 7.33 -15.91
N VAL A 31 -0.87 7.26 -14.60
CA VAL A 31 0.17 6.97 -13.62
C VAL A 31 0.81 5.59 -13.85
N ARG A 32 2.15 5.55 -13.89
CA ARG A 32 2.97 4.34 -14.06
C ARG A 32 4.16 4.38 -13.10
N ASN A 33 4.70 3.21 -12.79
CA ASN A 33 5.90 3.13 -11.96
C ASN A 33 7.15 3.58 -12.73
N LYS A 34 8.31 3.61 -12.07
CA LYS A 34 9.58 4.01 -12.69
C LYS A 34 9.97 3.17 -13.92
N GLY A 35 9.49 1.92 -14.00
CA GLY A 35 9.70 1.03 -15.15
C GLY A 35 8.62 1.15 -16.24
N GLY A 36 7.73 2.14 -16.18
CA GLY A 36 6.63 2.30 -17.14
C GLY A 36 5.45 1.35 -16.92
N ASP A 37 5.50 0.55 -15.86
CA ASP A 37 4.55 -0.51 -15.58
C ASP A 37 3.33 -0.04 -14.77
N GLU A 38 2.22 -0.76 -14.88
CA GLU A 38 1.02 -0.50 -14.08
C GLU A 38 1.23 -0.78 -12.59
N PHE A 39 0.71 0.11 -11.73
CA PHE A 39 0.71 -0.08 -10.29
C PHE A 39 -0.27 -1.16 -9.83
N LYS A 40 -0.01 -1.73 -8.64
CA LYS A 40 -0.95 -2.62 -7.96
C LYS A 40 -2.22 -1.86 -7.55
N PRO A 41 -3.38 -2.55 -7.49
CA PRO A 41 -4.64 -1.96 -7.03
C PRO A 41 -4.62 -1.37 -5.62
N SER A 42 -3.78 -1.88 -4.71
CA SER A 42 -3.61 -1.28 -3.38
C SER A 42 -2.86 0.04 -3.47
N THR A 43 -1.69 0.04 -4.13
CA THR A 43 -0.88 1.24 -4.32
C THR A 43 -1.64 2.38 -4.99
N LEU A 44 -2.45 2.07 -6.01
CA LEU A 44 -3.27 3.10 -6.67
C LEU A 44 -4.33 3.69 -5.74
N ARG A 45 -4.92 2.89 -4.85
CA ARG A 45 -5.83 3.40 -3.81
C ARG A 45 -5.08 4.26 -2.80
N ASP A 46 -3.89 3.83 -2.38
CA ASP A 46 -3.07 4.54 -1.40
C ASP A 46 -2.66 5.93 -1.93
N MET A 47 -2.36 6.05 -3.23
CA MET A 47 -2.11 7.33 -3.88
C MET A 47 -3.32 8.27 -3.77
N ILE A 48 -4.53 7.79 -4.12
CA ILE A 48 -5.74 8.60 -4.05
C ILE A 48 -6.08 8.97 -2.59
N SER A 49 -5.94 8.04 -1.66
CA SER A 49 -6.10 8.31 -0.23
C SER A 49 -5.09 9.32 0.31
N SER A 50 -3.85 9.30 -0.19
CA SER A 50 -2.82 10.27 0.18
C SER A 50 -3.15 11.67 -0.32
N ILE A 51 -3.64 11.79 -1.57
CA ILE A 51 -4.11 13.06 -2.12
C ILE A 51 -5.29 13.59 -1.32
N ASP A 52 -6.31 12.77 -1.07
CA ASP A 52 -7.48 13.16 -0.28
C ASP A 52 -7.08 13.61 1.14
N ARG A 53 -6.19 12.87 1.80
CA ARG A 53 -5.66 13.26 3.12
C ARG A 53 -4.93 14.60 3.06
N TYR A 54 -4.08 14.82 2.07
CA TYR A 54 -3.37 16.08 1.90
C TYR A 54 -4.34 17.25 1.73
N LEU A 55 -5.38 17.09 0.90
CA LEU A 55 -6.39 18.11 0.68
C LEU A 55 -7.15 18.45 1.97
N ARG A 56 -7.53 17.45 2.77
CA ARG A 56 -8.16 17.67 4.07
C ARG A 56 -7.25 18.42 5.04
N THR A 57 -5.95 18.08 5.11
CA THR A 57 -4.97 18.79 5.93
C THR A 57 -4.83 20.27 5.52
N LYS A 58 -5.18 20.61 4.29
CA LYS A 58 -5.19 21.98 3.78
C LYS A 58 -6.58 22.62 3.76
N SER A 59 -7.51 22.07 4.56
CA SER A 59 -8.87 22.58 4.73
C SER A 59 -9.69 22.64 3.44
N TYR A 60 -9.39 21.77 2.47
CA TYR A 60 -10.28 21.58 1.33
C TYR A 60 -11.56 20.86 1.78
N SER A 61 -12.71 21.43 1.46
CA SER A 61 -14.01 21.02 2.02
C SER A 61 -14.63 19.78 1.38
N VAL A 62 -14.08 19.31 0.25
CA VAL A 62 -14.67 18.26 -0.58
C VAL A 62 -13.77 17.03 -0.58
N SER A 63 -14.30 15.86 -0.22
CA SER A 63 -13.53 14.61 -0.25
C SER A 63 -13.55 13.96 -1.63
N ILE A 64 -12.38 13.57 -2.12
CA ILE A 64 -12.23 12.77 -3.34
C ILE A 64 -12.88 11.38 -3.19
N ILE A 65 -12.84 10.82 -1.99
CA ILE A 65 -13.29 9.46 -1.71
C ILE A 65 -14.81 9.40 -1.58
N ASN A 66 -15.41 10.36 -0.88
CA ASN A 66 -16.80 10.26 -0.45
C ASN A 66 -17.74 11.19 -1.22
N ASP A 67 -17.27 12.35 -1.70
CA ASP A 67 -18.14 13.38 -2.25
C ASP A 67 -18.59 13.08 -3.69
N ILE A 68 -19.81 13.51 -4.03
CA ILE A 68 -20.41 13.36 -5.36
C ILE A 68 -19.66 14.17 -6.42
N LYS A 69 -19.02 15.29 -6.05
CA LYS A 69 -18.21 16.12 -6.95
C LYS A 69 -17.05 15.33 -7.59
N PHE A 70 -16.64 14.22 -6.98
CA PHE A 70 -15.58 13.34 -7.48
C PHE A 70 -16.08 12.02 -8.09
N HIS A 71 -17.36 11.95 -8.47
CA HIS A 71 -17.96 10.74 -9.06
C HIS A 71 -17.18 10.19 -10.26
N LYS A 72 -16.70 11.07 -11.15
CA LYS A 72 -15.90 10.69 -12.34
C LYS A 72 -14.60 9.99 -11.95
N SER A 73 -13.79 10.61 -11.10
CA SER A 73 -12.54 10.05 -10.59
C SER A 73 -12.76 8.70 -9.91
N ARG A 74 -13.81 8.59 -9.09
CA ARG A 74 -14.18 7.33 -8.41
C ARG A 74 -14.58 6.24 -9.41
N SER A 75 -15.33 6.59 -10.44
CA SER A 75 -15.75 5.68 -11.51
C SER A 75 -14.55 5.18 -12.32
N VAL A 76 -13.64 6.09 -12.68
CA VAL A 76 -12.38 5.77 -13.37
C VAL A 76 -11.49 4.90 -12.51
N LEU A 77 -11.35 5.20 -11.21
CA LEU A 77 -10.62 4.37 -10.27
C LEU A 77 -11.21 2.96 -10.21
N LYS A 78 -12.53 2.82 -10.01
CA LYS A 78 -13.21 1.51 -9.95
C LYS A 78 -12.98 0.70 -11.23
N MET A 79 -13.09 1.35 -12.39
CA MET A 79 -12.85 0.75 -13.71
C MET A 79 -11.40 0.26 -13.85
N LYS A 80 -10.43 1.14 -13.55
CA LYS A 80 -8.99 0.81 -13.61
C LYS A 80 -8.66 -0.36 -12.70
N LEU A 81 -9.13 -0.35 -11.45
CA LEU A 81 -8.92 -1.42 -10.49
C LEU A 81 -9.53 -2.76 -10.97
N LYS A 82 -10.71 -2.73 -11.60
CA LYS A 82 -11.33 -3.92 -12.20
C LYS A 82 -10.47 -4.49 -13.33
N ASN A 83 -9.94 -3.63 -14.21
CA ASN A 83 -9.06 -4.03 -15.31
C ASN A 83 -7.75 -4.62 -14.78
N LEU A 84 -7.12 -3.99 -13.78
CA LEU A 84 -5.91 -4.51 -13.15
C LEU A 84 -6.12 -5.89 -12.51
N LYS A 85 -7.29 -6.12 -11.90
CA LYS A 85 -7.65 -7.45 -11.37
C LYS A 85 -7.78 -8.50 -12.49
N LYS A 86 -8.42 -8.15 -13.61
CA LYS A 86 -8.54 -9.03 -14.79
C LYS A 86 -7.17 -9.39 -15.38
N LEU A 87 -6.23 -8.46 -15.37
CA LEU A 87 -4.84 -8.67 -15.83
C LEU A 87 -3.98 -9.45 -14.83
N GLY A 88 -4.55 -10.00 -13.75
CA GLY A 88 -3.80 -10.74 -12.74
C GLY A 88 -2.93 -9.87 -11.82
N LYS A 89 -2.92 -8.54 -12.01
CA LYS A 89 -2.22 -7.56 -11.14
C LYS A 89 -3.00 -7.26 -9.85
N GLY A 90 -4.10 -7.97 -9.58
CA GLY A 90 -4.81 -7.92 -8.31
C GLY A 90 -3.91 -8.27 -7.12
N ASN A 91 -4.36 -7.95 -5.90
CA ASN A 91 -3.88 -8.70 -4.73
C ASN A 91 -4.36 -10.14 -4.90
N LYS A 92 -3.69 -10.94 -5.74
CA LYS A 92 -3.49 -12.33 -5.38
C LYS A 92 -2.88 -12.23 -3.99
N LEU A 93 -3.57 -12.76 -3.00
CA LEU A 93 -2.93 -13.11 -1.75
C LEU A 93 -1.68 -13.87 -2.21
N ARG A 94 -0.51 -13.22 -2.13
CA ARG A 94 0.67 -13.95 -1.68
C ARG A 94 0.33 -14.25 -0.23
N ALA A 95 -0.63 -15.16 -0.03
CA ALA A 95 -0.72 -15.87 1.21
C ALA A 95 0.70 -16.44 1.31
N SER A 96 1.44 -15.99 2.32
CA SER A 96 2.56 -16.81 2.74
C SER A 96 1.95 -18.19 2.90
N SER A 97 2.47 -19.18 2.19
CA SER A 97 2.09 -20.55 2.50
C SER A 97 2.31 -20.70 4.01
N PRO A 98 1.36 -21.33 4.73
CA PRO A 98 1.64 -21.73 6.10
C PRO A 98 2.98 -22.45 6.11
N VAL A 99 3.81 -22.17 7.11
CA VAL A 99 5.04 -22.94 7.30
C VAL A 99 4.63 -24.40 7.41
N SER A 100 5.13 -25.24 6.50
CA SER A 100 4.79 -26.66 6.50
C SER A 100 5.67 -27.42 7.48
N ASP A 101 5.25 -28.61 7.88
CA ASP A 101 6.08 -29.50 8.70
C ASP A 101 7.43 -29.82 8.04
N GLN A 102 7.47 -29.84 6.70
CA GLN A 102 8.72 -30.01 5.95
C GLN A 102 9.65 -28.80 6.05
N ASP A 103 9.10 -27.59 6.12
CA ASP A 103 9.89 -26.38 6.31
C ASP A 103 10.45 -26.33 7.74
N LEU A 104 9.64 -26.71 8.74
CA LEU A 104 10.09 -26.85 10.12
C LEU A 104 11.22 -27.88 10.24
N GLN A 105 11.04 -29.05 9.64
CA GLN A 105 12.03 -30.13 9.65
C GLN A 105 13.38 -29.64 9.08
N LYS A 106 13.35 -28.94 7.94
CA LYS A 106 14.57 -28.34 7.36
C LYS A 106 15.21 -27.30 8.27
N MET A 107 14.42 -26.52 9.01
CA MET A 107 14.95 -25.51 9.94
C MET A 107 15.63 -26.16 11.16
N TYR A 108 15.09 -27.27 11.67
CA TYR A 108 15.75 -28.08 12.71
C TYR A 108 17.02 -28.74 12.20
N GLU A 109 16.99 -29.34 11.00
CA GLU A 109 18.17 -29.96 10.37
C GLU A 109 19.29 -28.96 10.10
N ALA A 110 18.93 -27.71 9.74
CA ALA A 110 19.88 -26.63 9.50
C ALA A 110 20.41 -25.97 10.80
N GLN A 111 20.03 -26.47 11.99
CA GLN A 111 20.35 -25.87 13.29
C GLN A 111 20.00 -24.38 13.36
N THR A 112 18.87 -24.00 12.75
CA THR A 112 18.31 -22.65 12.87
C THR A 112 17.19 -22.58 13.91
N LEU A 113 16.67 -23.75 14.30
CA LEU A 113 15.78 -24.01 15.43
C LEU A 113 16.35 -25.20 16.20
N GLY A 114 16.07 -25.27 17.49
CA GLY A 114 16.62 -26.26 18.40
C GLY A 114 17.12 -25.62 19.70
N ASP A 115 17.81 -26.40 20.50
CA ASP A 115 18.39 -26.03 21.79
C ASP A 115 19.92 -26.16 21.81
N GLU A 116 20.52 -26.41 20.65
CA GLU A 116 21.98 -26.59 20.45
C GLU A 116 22.78 -25.35 20.89
N ASN A 117 22.22 -24.15 20.74
CA ASN A 117 22.78 -22.93 21.29
C ASN A 117 21.70 -21.92 21.71
N PRO A 118 22.04 -20.90 22.55
CA PRO A 118 21.05 -19.94 23.05
C PRO A 118 20.29 -19.18 21.95
N THR A 119 20.92 -18.96 20.80
CA THR A 119 20.31 -18.26 19.65
C THR A 119 19.22 -19.12 19.00
N ASP A 120 19.51 -20.40 18.81
CA ASP A 120 18.57 -21.36 18.20
C ASP A 120 17.35 -21.55 19.10
N LEU A 121 17.56 -21.55 20.42
CA LEU A 121 16.48 -21.63 21.40
C LEU A 121 15.57 -20.39 21.31
N ILE A 122 16.15 -19.19 21.22
CA ILE A 122 15.40 -17.93 21.06
C ILE A 122 14.61 -17.93 19.74
N HIS A 123 15.19 -18.40 18.64
CA HIS A 123 14.49 -18.50 17.36
C HIS A 123 13.32 -19.50 17.40
N SER A 124 13.52 -20.64 18.08
CA SER A 124 12.48 -21.65 18.32
C SER A 124 11.32 -21.07 19.12
N MET A 125 11.62 -20.40 20.23
CA MET A 125 10.60 -19.74 21.05
C MET A 125 9.86 -18.66 20.27
N TRP A 126 10.59 -17.81 19.53
CA TRP A 126 10.00 -16.77 18.70
C TRP A 126 9.04 -17.35 17.64
N LEU A 127 9.44 -18.43 16.97
CA LEU A 127 8.62 -19.08 15.96
C LEU A 127 7.34 -19.68 16.56
N ILE A 128 7.46 -20.42 17.66
CA ILE A 128 6.33 -21.00 18.41
C ILE A 128 5.38 -19.87 18.85
N PHE A 129 5.90 -18.78 19.41
CA PHE A 129 5.06 -17.67 19.83
C PHE A 129 4.36 -16.97 18.65
N THR A 130 5.05 -16.79 17.53
CA THR A 130 4.49 -16.16 16.34
C THR A 130 3.41 -17.04 15.69
N MET A 131 3.62 -18.37 15.66
CA MET A 131 2.67 -19.32 15.10
C MET A 131 1.42 -19.54 15.96
N HIS A 132 1.58 -19.68 17.28
CA HIS A 132 0.48 -20.03 18.17
C HIS A 132 -0.30 -18.83 18.71
N PHE A 133 0.30 -17.64 18.76
CA PHE A 133 -0.34 -16.42 19.29
C PHE A 133 -0.60 -15.36 18.22
N GLU A 134 -0.41 -15.68 16.93
CA GLU A 134 -0.60 -14.78 15.79
C GLU A 134 0.08 -13.41 15.98
N LEU A 135 1.24 -13.41 16.66
CA LEU A 135 1.93 -12.17 16.99
C LEU A 135 2.41 -11.49 15.70
N TRP A 136 1.91 -10.28 15.46
CA TRP A 136 2.38 -9.47 14.36
C TRP A 136 3.80 -8.99 14.63
N THR A 137 4.72 -9.35 13.75
CA THR A 137 6.09 -8.85 13.76
C THR A 137 6.08 -7.39 13.28
N GLY A 138 5.81 -6.48 14.20
CA GLY A 138 5.69 -5.06 13.92
C GLY A 138 7.03 -4.43 13.54
N LYS A 139 7.41 -4.47 12.26
CA LYS A 139 8.28 -3.45 11.64
C LYS A 139 7.85 -3.13 10.21
N LYS A 140 7.10 -2.04 10.08
CA LYS A 140 7.12 -1.18 8.87
C LYS A 140 7.49 0.24 9.28
N THR A 141 8.73 0.45 9.67
CA THR A 141 9.33 1.79 9.66
C THR A 141 9.96 2.01 8.28
N HIS A 142 9.16 2.39 7.29
CA HIS A 142 9.66 3.31 6.27
C HIS A 142 9.36 4.72 6.77
N ASN A 143 10.16 5.14 7.76
CA ASN A 143 10.47 6.54 7.91
C ASN A 143 11.51 6.84 6.84
N LEU A 144 11.10 7.66 5.86
CA LEU A 144 11.83 8.75 5.18
C LEU A 144 11.05 9.10 3.90
#